data_AF-A0A3S1R8F7-F1
#
_entry.id   AF-A0A3S1R8F7-F1
#
_cell.length_a   1.000
_cell.length_b   1.000
_cell.length_c   1.000
_cell.angle_alpha   90.00
_cell.angle_beta   90.00
_cell.angle_gamma   90.00
#
_symmetry.space_group_name_H-M   'P 1'
#
loop_
_entity.id
_entity.type
_entity.pdbx_description
1 polymer ?
#
loop_
_entity_poly.entity_id
_entity_poly.type
_entity_poly.pdbx_seq_one_letter_code
_entity_poly.pdbx_strand_id
1 'polypeptide(L)'
;GMVPAVLMAKQGDNDFVFLDMGKAGFDLSDRGVEGRASPGALDVYAWTERGIYRAGEDVHVAALARDGAAKAVENLPLTFIFTRPDGVENRRIVSNGESAGGHAVDLPLEANAMRGTWTVSIYTDPKQSPVASQMFLVEDFVPDRIEFDLTADKKEIAQGETANATVDGRFLYGAPAAGLALEGELTLSTTSNWDSFKDFTFGLADEQSSEPTVTPLANLPIVGDDG
;
A
#
# COMPACT_ATOMS: atom_id res chain seq x y z
N GLY A 1 -5.12 -27.54 -0.70
CA GLY A 1 -5.32 -28.18 -2.02
C GLY A 1 -4.22 -29.18 -2.26
N MET A 2 -4.41 -30.14 -3.18
CA MET A 2 -3.33 -31.05 -3.58
C MET A 2 -2.28 -30.26 -4.37
N VAL A 3 -1.20 -29.86 -3.69
CA VAL A 3 -0.06 -29.21 -4.33
C VAL A 3 0.90 -30.32 -4.80
N PRO A 4 1.41 -30.29 -6.04
CA PRO A 4 2.40 -31.27 -6.49
C PRO A 4 3.61 -31.26 -5.56
N ALA A 5 4.02 -32.43 -5.06
CA ALA A 5 5.17 -32.56 -4.15
C ALA A 5 6.47 -32.95 -4.87
N VAL A 6 6.36 -33.72 -5.96
CA VAL A 6 7.51 -34.22 -6.72
C VAL A 6 7.18 -34.25 -8.21
N LEU A 7 8.11 -33.79 -9.05
CA LEU A 7 8.11 -34.04 -10.50
C LEU A 7 9.20 -35.05 -10.82
N MET A 8 8.88 -36.13 -11.55
CA MET A 8 9.86 -37.14 -11.95
C MET A 8 10.00 -37.20 -13.47
N ALA A 9 11.22 -37.35 -13.97
CA ALA A 9 11.50 -37.67 -15.36
C ALA A 9 12.39 -38.92 -15.42
N LYS A 10 12.17 -39.78 -16.42
CA LYS A 10 12.89 -41.07 -16.59
C LYS A 10 13.30 -41.26 -18.05
N GLN A 11 14.52 -41.76 -18.29
CA GLN A 11 14.96 -42.19 -19.62
C GLN A 11 15.16 -43.72 -19.63
N GLY A 12 14.25 -44.44 -20.29
CA GLY A 12 14.27 -45.91 -20.31
C GLY A 12 14.17 -46.49 -18.90
N ASP A 13 14.96 -47.53 -18.60
CA ASP A 13 15.04 -48.14 -17.26
C ASP A 13 16.29 -47.74 -16.48
N ASN A 14 17.20 -46.97 -17.08
CA ASN A 14 18.55 -46.78 -16.56
C ASN A 14 18.77 -45.42 -15.90
N ASP A 15 17.87 -44.45 -16.09
CA ASP A 15 18.07 -43.10 -15.56
C ASP A 15 16.75 -42.47 -15.12
N PHE A 16 16.77 -41.80 -13.97
CA PHE A 16 15.66 -41.01 -13.47
C PHE A 16 16.18 -39.80 -12.67
N VAL A 17 15.42 -38.71 -12.74
CA VAL A 17 15.62 -37.51 -11.93
C VAL A 17 14.30 -37.15 -11.26
N PHE A 18 14.37 -36.57 -10.07
CA PHE A 18 13.22 -35.97 -9.43
C PHE A 18 13.51 -34.52 -9.03
N LEU A 19 12.49 -33.70 -9.07
CA LEU A 19 12.49 -32.33 -8.56
C LEU A 19 11.50 -32.27 -7.40
N ASP A 20 12.01 -31.93 -6.22
CA ASP A 20 11.21 -31.65 -5.03
C ASP A 20 10.52 -30.29 -5.20
N MET A 21 9.19 -30.32 -5.29
CA MET A 21 8.36 -29.14 -5.51
C MET A 21 7.93 -28.47 -4.20
N GLY A 22 8.30 -29.04 -3.05
CA GLY A 22 8.11 -28.43 -1.74
C GLY A 22 9.24 -27.47 -1.33
N LYS A 23 10.36 -27.46 -2.07
CA LYS A 23 11.44 -26.49 -1.84
C LYS A 23 11.02 -25.09 -2.29
N ALA A 24 11.62 -24.09 -1.65
CA ALA A 24 11.46 -22.70 -2.08
C ALA A 24 11.80 -22.56 -3.57
N GLY A 25 11.00 -21.75 -4.27
CA GLY A 25 11.27 -21.40 -5.66
C GLY A 25 12.60 -20.68 -5.80
N PHE A 26 13.05 -20.57 -7.05
CA PHE A 26 14.20 -19.72 -7.37
C PHE A 26 13.88 -18.27 -6.99
N ASP A 27 14.79 -17.60 -6.29
CA ASP A 27 14.63 -16.19 -5.93
C ASP A 27 14.76 -15.32 -7.19
N LEU A 28 13.73 -14.51 -7.44
CA LEU A 28 13.65 -13.59 -8.58
C LEU A 28 13.57 -12.13 -8.13
N SER A 29 13.84 -11.84 -6.84
CA SER A 29 13.81 -10.49 -6.28
C SER A 29 14.73 -9.52 -7.05
N ASP A 30 15.85 -9.99 -7.59
CA ASP A 30 16.78 -9.23 -8.43
C ASP A 30 16.29 -8.99 -9.87
N ARG A 31 15.15 -9.56 -10.27
CA ARG A 31 14.61 -9.50 -11.64
C ARG A 31 13.43 -8.56 -11.83
N GLY A 32 13.06 -7.79 -10.81
CA GLY A 32 11.96 -6.83 -10.91
C GLY A 32 10.61 -7.51 -11.16
N VAL A 33 10.35 -8.65 -10.52
CA VAL A 33 9.08 -9.40 -10.61
C VAL A 33 7.98 -8.82 -9.73
N GLU A 34 8.19 -7.63 -9.18
CA GLU A 34 7.21 -6.90 -8.39
C GLU A 34 6.06 -6.40 -9.28
N GLY A 35 4.88 -6.22 -8.68
CA GLY A 35 3.72 -5.66 -9.36
C GLY A 35 2.42 -6.35 -8.97
N ARG A 36 1.33 -5.96 -9.65
CA ARG A 36 0.05 -6.66 -9.50
C ARG A 36 0.22 -8.09 -9.98
N ALA A 37 -0.36 -9.04 -9.25
CA ALA A 37 -0.49 -10.41 -9.73
C ALA A 37 -1.14 -10.39 -11.12
N SER A 38 -0.64 -11.24 -12.02
CA SER A 38 -1.23 -11.33 -13.37
C SER A 38 -2.71 -11.63 -13.23
N PRO A 39 -3.59 -10.78 -13.80
CA PRO A 39 -5.01 -11.08 -13.81
C PRO A 39 -5.23 -12.39 -14.59
N GLY A 40 -6.29 -13.11 -14.24
CA GLY A 40 -6.74 -14.27 -15.00
C GLY A 40 -7.37 -13.86 -16.33
N ALA A 41 -8.45 -14.52 -16.72
CA ALA A 41 -9.17 -14.14 -17.95
C ALA A 41 -9.85 -12.75 -17.88
N LEU A 42 -10.02 -12.21 -16.68
CA LEU A 42 -10.65 -10.92 -16.40
C LEU A 42 -9.75 -10.13 -15.45
N ASP A 43 -9.43 -8.89 -15.82
CA ASP A 43 -8.81 -7.89 -14.97
C ASP A 43 -9.86 -6.86 -14.57
N VAL A 44 -10.09 -6.71 -13.26
CA VAL A 44 -10.90 -5.62 -12.72
C VAL A 44 -9.98 -4.71 -11.93
N TYR A 45 -9.84 -3.47 -12.40
CA TYR A 45 -9.15 -2.42 -11.67
C TYR A 45 -10.19 -1.55 -10.97
N ALA A 46 -10.08 -1.42 -9.65
CA ALA A 46 -11.04 -0.67 -8.84
C ALA A 46 -10.33 0.39 -8.01
N TRP A 47 -11.00 1.51 -7.80
CA TRP A 47 -10.51 2.61 -6.99
C TRP A 47 -11.68 3.38 -6.38
N THR A 48 -11.37 4.14 -5.35
CA THR A 48 -12.26 5.16 -4.79
C THR A 48 -11.76 6.54 -5.19
N GLU A 49 -12.60 7.57 -5.16
CA GLU A 49 -12.14 8.92 -5.53
C GLU A 49 -11.11 9.48 -4.54
N ARG A 50 -11.13 8.96 -3.30
CA ARG A 50 -10.14 9.19 -2.23
C ARG A 50 -10.06 8.01 -1.28
N GLY A 51 -9.03 7.99 -0.42
CA GLY A 51 -8.80 6.89 0.53
C GLY A 51 -9.44 7.07 1.91
N ILE A 52 -10.02 8.24 2.24
CA ILE A 52 -10.54 8.58 3.57
C ILE A 52 -11.83 9.40 3.50
N TYR A 53 -12.77 9.10 4.39
CA TYR A 53 -14.12 9.65 4.45
C TYR A 53 -14.54 9.92 5.88
N ARG A 54 -15.51 10.81 6.07
CA ARG A 54 -16.23 10.97 7.33
C ARG A 54 -17.53 10.18 7.30
N ALA A 55 -18.09 9.84 8.47
CA ALA A 55 -19.47 9.37 8.51
C ALA A 55 -20.43 10.43 7.94
N GLY A 56 -21.47 9.99 7.25
CA GLY A 56 -22.42 10.85 6.56
C GLY A 56 -22.00 11.29 5.16
N GLU A 57 -20.77 10.99 4.72
CA GLU A 57 -20.33 11.25 3.35
C GLU A 57 -20.67 10.08 2.41
N ASP A 58 -20.67 10.35 1.10
CA ASP A 58 -20.77 9.33 0.07
C ASP A 58 -19.37 8.85 -0.32
N VAL A 59 -19.21 7.53 -0.44
CA VAL A 59 -18.02 6.89 -1.01
C VAL A 59 -18.29 6.59 -2.46
N HIS A 60 -17.49 7.14 -3.38
CA HIS A 60 -17.64 6.89 -4.81
C HIS A 60 -16.64 5.82 -5.24
N VAL A 61 -17.13 4.63 -5.58
CA VAL A 61 -16.29 3.53 -6.08
C VAL A 61 -16.45 3.42 -7.58
N ALA A 62 -15.32 3.36 -8.28
CA ALA A 62 -15.29 3.07 -9.71
C ALA A 62 -14.47 1.80 -9.98
N ALA A 63 -14.81 1.11 -11.07
CA ALA A 63 -14.05 -0.02 -11.57
C ALA A 63 -14.06 -0.10 -13.10
N LEU A 64 -13.00 -0.70 -13.67
CA LEU A 64 -12.86 -1.00 -15.08
C LEU A 64 -12.62 -2.49 -15.29
N ALA A 65 -13.49 -3.13 -16.06
CA ALA A 65 -13.37 -4.51 -16.48
C ALA A 65 -12.65 -4.62 -17.84
N ARG A 66 -11.59 -5.43 -17.87
CA ARG A 66 -10.74 -5.67 -19.04
C ARG A 66 -10.48 -7.15 -19.26
N ASP A 67 -10.38 -7.56 -20.53
CA ASP A 67 -9.87 -8.88 -20.89
C ASP A 67 -8.33 -8.91 -20.86
N GLY A 68 -7.74 -10.09 -21.11
CA GLY A 68 -6.27 -10.25 -21.16
C GLY A 68 -5.56 -9.45 -22.27
N ALA A 69 -6.29 -8.84 -23.20
CA ALA A 69 -5.77 -7.92 -24.22
C ALA A 69 -6.03 -6.44 -23.88
N ALA A 70 -6.41 -6.16 -22.63
CA ALA A 70 -6.79 -4.84 -22.14
C ALA A 70 -7.98 -4.20 -22.89
N LYS A 71 -8.86 -5.01 -23.50
CA LYS A 71 -10.10 -4.53 -24.12
C LYS A 71 -11.23 -4.49 -23.12
N ALA A 72 -12.17 -3.57 -23.32
CA ALA A 72 -13.36 -3.47 -22.48
C ALA A 72 -14.19 -4.75 -22.51
N VAL A 73 -14.58 -5.22 -21.33
CA VAL A 73 -15.61 -6.24 -21.18
C VAL A 73 -16.92 -5.53 -20.88
N GLU A 74 -17.80 -5.47 -21.87
CA GLU A 74 -19.09 -4.80 -21.75
C GLU A 74 -20.19 -5.74 -21.23
N ASN A 75 -21.23 -5.16 -20.62
CA ASN A 75 -22.42 -5.88 -20.14
C ASN A 75 -22.09 -7.02 -19.16
N LEU A 76 -21.02 -6.90 -18.37
CA LEU A 76 -20.66 -7.83 -17.32
C LEU A 76 -21.15 -7.28 -15.98
N PRO A 77 -22.21 -7.84 -15.36
CA PRO A 77 -22.62 -7.38 -14.05
C PRO A 77 -21.56 -7.68 -12.99
N LEU A 78 -21.22 -6.67 -12.19
CA LEU A 78 -20.33 -6.79 -11.04
C LEU A 78 -21.11 -6.53 -9.75
N THR A 79 -20.89 -7.39 -8.76
CA THR A 79 -21.45 -7.24 -7.41
C THR A 79 -20.41 -6.62 -6.50
N PHE A 80 -20.70 -5.45 -5.96
CA PHE A 80 -19.90 -4.73 -4.97
C PHE A 80 -20.45 -5.06 -3.59
N ILE A 81 -19.61 -5.60 -2.72
CA ILE A 81 -19.95 -5.91 -1.33
C ILE A 81 -19.08 -5.02 -0.44
N PHE A 82 -19.73 -4.17 0.33
CA PHE A 82 -19.10 -3.28 1.30
C PHE A 82 -19.13 -3.93 2.67
N THR A 83 -17.95 -4.08 3.26
CA THR A 83 -17.75 -4.71 4.56
C THR A 83 -17.18 -3.68 5.53
N ARG A 84 -17.79 -3.63 6.71
CA ARG A 84 -17.38 -2.76 7.82
C ARG A 84 -16.09 -3.26 8.46
N PRO A 85 -15.43 -2.43 9.30
CA PRO A 85 -14.22 -2.86 10.01
C PRO A 85 -14.40 -4.06 10.95
N ASP A 86 -15.63 -4.37 11.37
CA ASP A 86 -15.95 -5.56 12.20
C ASP A 86 -16.14 -6.84 11.36
N GLY A 87 -15.95 -6.76 10.05
CA GLY A 87 -16.09 -7.88 9.12
C GLY A 87 -17.53 -8.14 8.67
N VAL A 88 -18.51 -7.32 9.10
CA VAL A 88 -19.92 -7.50 8.72
C VAL A 88 -20.21 -6.78 7.40
N GLU A 89 -20.92 -7.46 6.50
CA GLU A 89 -21.45 -6.86 5.27
C GLU A 89 -22.43 -5.72 5.62
N ASN A 90 -22.11 -4.50 5.20
CA ASN A 90 -22.98 -3.35 5.32
C ASN A 90 -23.99 -3.28 4.17
N ARG A 91 -23.50 -3.41 2.94
CA ARG A 91 -24.31 -3.21 1.75
C ARG A 91 -23.78 -4.00 0.56
N ARG A 92 -24.72 -4.40 -0.29
CA ARG A 92 -24.46 -5.04 -1.58
C ARG A 92 -25.11 -4.24 -2.70
N ILE A 93 -24.36 -3.98 -3.76
CA ILE A 93 -24.80 -3.23 -4.93
C ILE A 93 -24.40 -4.00 -6.17
N VAL A 94 -25.32 -4.16 -7.12
CA VAL A 94 -25.01 -4.75 -8.44
C VAL A 94 -24.96 -3.63 -9.46
N SER A 95 -23.83 -3.51 -10.14
CA SER A 95 -23.66 -2.62 -11.29
C SER A 95 -23.64 -3.46 -12.56
N ASN A 96 -24.56 -3.20 -13.49
CA ASN A 96 -24.60 -3.89 -14.78
C ASN A 96 -23.51 -3.41 -15.77
N GLY A 97 -22.71 -2.43 -15.35
CA GLY A 97 -21.71 -1.79 -16.19
C GLY A 97 -22.30 -0.70 -17.08
N GLU A 98 -21.44 0.23 -17.46
CA GLU A 98 -21.68 1.27 -18.45
C GLU A 98 -20.81 1.01 -19.70
N SER A 99 -20.68 2.02 -20.55
CA SER A 99 -19.82 1.95 -21.73
C SER A 99 -18.37 1.63 -21.36
N ALA A 100 -17.66 0.97 -22.27
CA ALA A 100 -16.24 0.68 -22.13
C ALA A 100 -15.88 -0.10 -20.85
N GLY A 101 -16.77 -0.99 -20.37
CA GLY A 101 -16.54 -1.85 -19.20
C GLY A 101 -16.38 -1.09 -17.88
N GLY A 102 -16.88 0.14 -17.82
CA GLY A 102 -16.86 0.98 -16.63
C GLY A 102 -17.97 0.62 -15.65
N HIS A 103 -17.70 0.75 -14.37
CA HIS A 103 -18.66 0.62 -13.30
C HIS A 103 -18.47 1.77 -12.32
N ALA A 104 -19.56 2.35 -11.85
CA ALA A 104 -19.57 3.33 -10.77
C ALA A 104 -20.70 2.98 -9.79
N VAL A 105 -20.41 3.00 -8.49
CA VAL A 105 -21.39 2.80 -7.42
C VAL A 105 -21.08 3.72 -6.25
N ASP A 106 -22.13 4.21 -5.61
CA ASP A 106 -22.03 5.06 -4.43
C ASP A 106 -22.45 4.28 -3.18
N LEU A 107 -21.63 4.35 -2.13
CA LEU A 107 -22.02 3.93 -0.78
C LEU A 107 -22.28 5.18 0.07
N PRO A 108 -23.55 5.53 0.34
CA PRO A 108 -23.86 6.55 1.32
C PRO A 108 -23.59 6.03 2.73
N LEU A 109 -22.61 6.63 3.42
CA LEU A 109 -22.30 6.28 4.80
C LEU A 109 -23.34 6.89 5.75
N GLU A 110 -23.82 6.10 6.70
CA GLU A 110 -24.70 6.62 7.75
C GLU A 110 -23.94 7.63 8.62
N ALA A 111 -24.66 8.58 9.24
CA ALA A 111 -24.06 9.57 10.14
C ALA A 111 -23.37 8.94 11.37
N ASN A 112 -23.74 7.71 11.71
CA ASN A 112 -23.15 6.87 12.76
C ASN A 112 -22.34 5.70 12.20
N ALA A 113 -21.89 5.77 10.94
CA ALA A 113 -21.06 4.73 10.34
C ALA A 113 -19.79 4.48 11.18
N MET A 114 -19.44 3.19 11.33
CA MET A 114 -18.31 2.78 12.16
C MET A 114 -16.99 3.32 11.63
N ARG A 115 -16.15 3.79 12.55
CA ARG A 115 -14.80 4.28 12.25
C ARG A 115 -13.84 3.12 11.98
N GLY A 116 -12.80 3.37 11.20
CA GLY A 116 -11.77 2.39 10.84
C GLY A 116 -11.82 1.95 9.37
N THR A 117 -11.13 0.84 9.07
CA THR A 117 -10.93 0.36 7.69
C THR A 117 -12.15 -0.37 7.15
N TRP A 118 -12.77 0.19 6.11
CA TRP A 118 -13.81 -0.46 5.32
C TRP A 118 -13.19 -1.11 4.08
N THR A 119 -13.86 -2.13 3.56
CA THR A 119 -13.43 -2.82 2.34
C THR A 119 -14.61 -2.92 1.37
N VAL A 120 -14.36 -2.62 0.09
CA VAL A 120 -15.25 -2.99 -1.01
C VAL A 120 -14.62 -4.14 -1.78
N SER A 121 -15.33 -5.26 -1.85
CA SER A 121 -14.95 -6.44 -2.63
C SER A 121 -15.88 -6.58 -3.82
N ILE A 122 -15.30 -6.80 -5.01
CA ILE A 122 -16.02 -6.84 -6.28
C ILE A 122 -16.01 -8.27 -6.80
N TYR A 123 -17.17 -8.76 -7.20
CA TYR A 123 -17.39 -10.15 -7.62
C TYR A 123 -18.08 -10.22 -8.98
N THR A 124 -17.68 -11.20 -9.79
CA THR A 124 -18.49 -11.70 -10.91
C THR A 124 -19.50 -12.76 -10.43
N ASP A 125 -19.11 -13.59 -9.46
CA ASP A 125 -19.97 -14.52 -8.73
C ASP A 125 -19.69 -14.38 -7.22
N PRO A 126 -20.67 -13.95 -6.39
CA PRO A 126 -20.49 -13.82 -4.94
C PRO A 126 -20.13 -15.12 -4.19
N LYS A 127 -20.19 -16.29 -4.84
CA LYS A 127 -19.74 -17.57 -4.28
C LYS A 127 -18.27 -17.88 -4.53
N GLN A 128 -17.60 -17.09 -5.37
CA GLN A 128 -16.17 -17.20 -5.67
C GLN A 128 -15.37 -16.12 -4.93
N SER A 129 -14.05 -16.20 -5.03
CA SER A 129 -13.16 -15.12 -4.55
C SER A 129 -13.44 -13.82 -5.31
N PRO A 130 -13.25 -12.65 -4.67
CA PRO A 130 -13.42 -11.37 -5.35
C PRO A 130 -12.40 -11.22 -6.49
N VAL A 131 -12.82 -10.58 -7.56
CA VAL A 131 -11.98 -10.23 -8.72
C VAL A 131 -11.18 -8.95 -8.49
N ALA A 132 -11.63 -8.10 -7.57
CA ALA A 132 -10.91 -6.93 -7.09
C ALA A 132 -11.36 -6.59 -5.66
N SER A 133 -10.50 -5.92 -4.90
CA SER A 133 -10.80 -5.42 -3.56
C SER A 133 -10.08 -4.10 -3.35
N GLN A 134 -10.74 -3.15 -2.69
CA GLN A 134 -10.19 -1.85 -2.35
C GLN A 134 -10.56 -1.52 -0.91
N MET A 135 -9.60 -0.99 -0.16
CA MET A 135 -9.83 -0.48 1.19
C MET A 135 -9.98 1.04 1.17
N PHE A 136 -10.80 1.55 2.09
CA PHE A 136 -10.90 2.97 2.38
C PHE A 136 -11.15 3.16 3.89
N LEU A 137 -10.78 4.32 4.39
CA LEU A 137 -10.85 4.64 5.82
C LEU A 137 -12.08 5.52 6.09
N VAL A 138 -12.81 5.22 7.16
CA VAL A 138 -13.86 6.11 7.67
C VAL A 138 -13.39 6.66 9.01
N GLU A 139 -13.02 7.94 9.05
CA GLU A 139 -12.47 8.59 10.24
C GLU A 139 -12.91 10.05 10.36
N ASP A 140 -12.83 10.59 11.58
CA ASP A 140 -12.93 12.03 11.78
C ASP A 140 -11.55 12.66 11.58
N PHE A 141 -11.33 13.22 10.38
CA PHE A 141 -10.07 13.87 10.04
C PHE A 141 -10.27 15.36 9.76
N VAL A 142 -9.26 16.15 10.10
CA VAL A 142 -9.11 17.52 9.62
C VAL A 142 -8.16 17.44 8.44
N PRO A 143 -8.57 17.90 7.24
CA PRO A 143 -7.68 17.91 6.09
C PRO A 143 -6.41 18.67 6.42
N ASP A 144 -5.28 18.15 5.97
CA ASP A 144 -4.01 18.83 6.06
C ASP A 144 -4.13 20.21 5.41
N ARG A 145 -3.44 21.18 6.00
CA ARG A 145 -3.42 22.57 5.52
C ARG A 145 -2.06 23.01 5.05
N ILE A 146 -1.04 22.21 5.37
CA ILE A 146 0.37 22.48 5.19
C ILE A 146 1.00 21.21 4.63
N GLU A 147 1.89 21.39 3.67
CA GLU A 147 2.87 20.39 3.24
C GLU A 147 4.27 20.87 3.64
N PHE A 148 5.20 19.94 3.79
CA PHE A 148 6.60 20.29 4.01
C PHE A 148 7.54 19.26 3.40
N ASP A 149 8.71 19.72 2.99
CA ASP A 149 9.83 18.89 2.56
C ASP A 149 10.92 18.88 3.63
N LEU A 150 11.34 17.68 4.05
CA LEU A 150 12.48 17.50 4.94
C LEU A 150 13.67 16.99 4.12
N THR A 151 14.73 17.78 4.08
CA THR A 151 15.99 17.42 3.40
C THR A 151 17.15 17.46 4.37
N ALA A 152 18.20 16.68 4.09
CA ALA A 152 19.46 16.73 4.81
C ALA A 152 20.60 17.03 3.85
N ASP A 153 21.59 17.81 4.30
CA ASP A 153 22.79 18.11 3.51
C ASP A 153 23.69 16.89 3.28
N LYS A 154 23.51 15.84 4.09
CA LYS A 154 24.26 14.58 4.04
C LYS A 154 23.31 13.39 4.24
N LYS A 155 23.57 12.32 3.49
CA LYS A 155 22.84 11.04 3.59
C LYS A 155 23.50 10.05 4.55
N GLU A 156 24.79 10.22 4.80
CA GLU A 156 25.58 9.43 5.74
C GLU A 156 26.40 10.39 6.58
N ILE A 157 26.54 10.10 7.88
CA ILE A 157 27.32 10.90 8.82
C ILE A 157 28.30 9.99 9.55
N ALA A 158 29.57 10.40 9.63
CA ALA A 158 30.54 9.71 10.47
C ALA A 158 30.33 10.05 11.95
N GLN A 159 30.89 9.23 12.85
CA GLN A 159 30.87 9.54 14.28
C GLN A 159 31.56 10.88 14.55
N GLY A 160 30.85 11.78 15.25
CA GLY A 160 31.33 13.13 15.55
C GLY A 160 31.11 14.14 14.43
N GLU A 161 30.54 13.74 13.30
CA GLU A 161 30.13 14.64 12.24
C GLU A 161 28.72 15.18 12.48
N THR A 162 28.46 16.40 12.00
CA THR A 162 27.13 17.02 12.01
C THR A 162 26.54 17.02 10.61
N ALA A 163 25.24 16.75 10.52
CA ALA A 163 24.41 17.02 9.36
C ALA A 163 23.36 18.08 9.71
N ASN A 164 23.00 18.90 8.72
CA ASN A 164 21.93 19.87 8.84
C ASN A 164 20.70 19.34 8.10
N ALA A 165 19.57 19.36 8.79
CA ALA A 165 18.27 19.12 8.19
C ALA A 165 17.57 20.46 7.91
N THR A 166 16.93 20.57 6.76
CA THR A 166 16.12 21.73 6.35
C THR A 166 14.69 21.29 6.16
N VAL A 167 13.76 22.08 6.70
CA VAL A 167 12.32 21.95 6.48
C VAL A 167 11.88 23.15 5.63
N ASP A 168 11.30 22.92 4.46
CA ASP A 168 10.59 23.93 3.66
C ASP A 168 9.10 23.64 3.80
N GLY A 169 8.36 24.51 4.50
CA GLY A 169 6.94 24.37 4.77
C GLY A 169 6.09 25.35 3.98
N ARG A 170 4.97 24.85 3.42
CA ARG A 170 4.00 25.67 2.68
C ARG A 170 2.59 25.31 3.06
N PHE A 171 1.70 26.29 3.10
CA PHE A 171 0.27 25.98 3.07
C PHE A 171 -0.11 25.36 1.72
N LEU A 172 -1.10 24.46 1.69
CA LEU A 172 -1.54 23.81 0.45
C LEU A 172 -2.11 24.77 -0.62
N TYR A 173 -2.33 26.04 -0.28
CA TYR A 173 -2.68 27.10 -1.23
C TYR A 173 -1.46 27.88 -1.76
N GLY A 174 -0.24 27.48 -1.37
CA GLY A 174 1.05 27.94 -1.89
C GLY A 174 1.80 28.99 -1.08
N ALA A 175 1.21 29.57 -0.03
CA ALA A 175 1.94 30.54 0.80
C ALA A 175 2.96 29.86 1.72
N PRO A 176 4.11 30.51 2.00
CA PRO A 176 5.06 30.04 3.00
C PRO A 176 4.40 29.78 4.37
N ALA A 177 4.84 28.73 5.07
CA ALA A 177 4.38 28.40 6.42
C ALA A 177 5.03 29.29 7.50
N ALA A 178 5.31 30.55 7.17
CA ALA A 178 6.06 31.50 8.00
C ALA A 178 5.45 31.69 9.40
N GLY A 179 6.31 31.70 10.42
CA GLY A 179 5.93 31.93 11.81
C GLY A 179 5.30 30.73 12.50
N LEU A 180 5.15 29.57 11.84
CA LEU A 180 4.72 28.35 12.50
C LEU A 180 5.83 27.78 13.38
N ALA A 181 5.43 27.12 14.47
CA ALA A 181 6.34 26.37 15.32
C ALA A 181 6.68 25.03 14.68
N LEU A 182 7.94 24.62 14.82
CA LEU A 182 8.42 23.30 14.43
C LEU A 182 8.57 22.42 15.66
N GLU A 183 8.10 21.18 15.56
CA GLU A 183 8.33 20.12 16.54
C GLU A 183 8.86 18.90 15.79
N GLY A 184 9.76 18.15 16.43
CA GLY A 184 10.35 16.97 15.81
C GLY A 184 11.10 16.11 16.81
N GLU A 185 11.41 14.89 16.41
CA GLU A 185 12.20 13.94 17.18
C GLU A 185 13.26 13.29 16.28
N LEU A 186 14.41 12.97 16.88
CA LEU A 186 15.47 12.19 16.28
C LEU A 186 15.37 10.76 16.77
N THR A 187 15.15 9.82 15.86
CA THR A 187 15.23 8.39 16.14
C THR A 187 16.56 7.84 15.64
N LEU A 188 17.33 7.22 16.53
CA LEU A 188 18.56 6.51 16.21
C LEU A 188 18.37 5.01 16.48
N SER A 189 18.58 4.19 15.46
CA SER A 189 18.50 2.73 15.54
C SER A 189 19.68 2.09 14.82
N THR A 190 20.05 0.88 15.23
CA THR A 190 21.03 0.09 14.48
C THR A 190 20.40 -0.46 13.20
N THR A 191 21.19 -0.53 12.13
CA THR A 191 20.83 -1.26 10.91
C THR A 191 21.92 -2.26 10.60
N SER A 192 21.52 -3.48 10.25
CA SER A 192 22.44 -4.53 9.82
C SER A 192 22.66 -4.53 8.31
N ASN A 193 21.88 -3.73 7.58
CA ASN A 193 21.86 -3.69 6.13
C ASN A 193 22.38 -2.34 5.64
N TRP A 194 23.18 -2.37 4.58
CA TRP A 194 23.71 -1.17 3.94
C TRP A 194 23.58 -1.31 2.42
N ASP A 195 22.81 -0.42 1.78
CA ASP A 195 22.46 -0.52 0.36
C ASP A 195 23.67 -0.57 -0.59
N SER A 196 24.79 0.05 -0.19
CA SER A 196 26.05 0.02 -0.93
C SER A 196 26.71 -1.36 -0.96
N PHE A 197 26.34 -2.26 -0.04
CA PHE A 197 26.88 -3.61 0.12
C PHE A 197 25.75 -4.64 0.25
N LYS A 198 25.02 -4.81 -0.85
CA LYS A 198 24.03 -5.88 -0.97
C LYS A 198 24.69 -7.23 -0.67
N ASP A 199 23.98 -8.10 0.05
CA ASP A 199 24.42 -9.41 0.55
C ASP A 199 25.37 -9.43 1.76
N PHE A 200 25.72 -8.28 2.32
CA PHE A 200 26.48 -8.19 3.56
C PHE A 200 25.61 -7.79 4.74
N THR A 201 25.96 -8.33 5.91
CA THR A 201 25.38 -7.94 7.21
C THR A 201 26.45 -7.27 8.05
N PHE A 202 26.11 -6.13 8.64
CA PHE A 202 26.98 -5.30 9.47
C PHE A 202 26.50 -5.31 10.94
N GLY A 203 27.41 -5.08 11.87
CA GLY A 203 27.18 -5.20 13.32
C GLY A 203 27.98 -6.35 13.94
N LEU A 204 28.04 -6.41 15.28
CA LEU A 204 28.69 -7.55 15.96
C LEU A 204 27.75 -8.76 15.96
N ALA A 205 28.30 -9.97 15.87
CA ALA A 205 27.51 -11.20 15.79
C ALA A 205 26.67 -11.47 17.07
N ASP A 206 27.09 -10.90 18.20
CA ASP A 206 26.43 -10.97 19.50
C ASP A 206 25.69 -9.67 19.87
N GLU A 207 25.65 -8.68 18.97
CA GLU A 207 24.92 -7.42 19.17
C GLU A 207 23.42 -7.70 19.08
N GLN A 208 22.74 -7.65 20.22
CA GLN A 208 21.29 -7.65 20.23
C GLN A 208 20.78 -6.32 19.70
N SER A 209 19.77 -6.38 18.83
CA SER A 209 19.04 -5.19 18.37
C SER A 209 18.64 -4.37 19.59
N SER A 210 19.20 -3.17 19.70
CA SER A 210 18.85 -2.24 20.75
C SER A 210 17.55 -1.55 20.37
N GLU A 211 16.73 -1.25 21.36
CA GLU A 211 15.57 -0.39 21.17
C GLU A 211 16.03 0.94 20.56
N PRO A 212 15.32 1.48 19.56
CA PRO A 212 15.62 2.77 18.99
C PRO A 212 15.68 3.83 20.09
N THR A 213 16.73 4.65 20.08
CA THR A 213 16.81 5.82 20.96
C THR A 213 16.06 6.97 20.30
N VAL A 214 15.02 7.46 20.96
CA VAL A 214 14.25 8.63 20.50
C VAL A 214 14.62 9.84 21.34
N THR A 215 15.03 10.93 20.70
CA THR A 215 15.40 12.19 21.34
C THR A 215 14.56 13.33 20.76
N PRO A 216 13.69 13.97 21.54
CA PRO A 216 12.96 15.16 21.09
C PRO A 216 13.91 16.30 20.72
N LEU A 217 13.64 16.98 19.60
CA LEU A 217 14.35 18.17 19.19
C LEU A 217 13.76 19.39 19.91
N ALA A 218 14.45 19.85 20.95
CA ALA A 218 14.02 21.02 21.71
C ALA A 218 14.55 22.33 21.09
N ASN A 219 13.77 23.41 21.23
CA ASN A 219 14.13 24.77 20.80
C ASN A 219 14.39 24.89 19.29
N LEU A 220 13.57 24.22 18.47
CA LEU A 220 13.60 24.43 17.02
C LEU A 220 13.24 25.88 16.68
N PRO A 221 13.84 26.45 15.61
CA PRO A 221 13.47 27.77 15.14
C PRO A 221 12.02 27.78 14.66
N ILE A 222 11.38 28.96 14.70
CA ILE A 222 10.15 29.17 13.95
C ILE A 222 10.44 29.17 12.45
N VAL A 223 9.46 28.80 11.65
CA VAL A 223 9.56 28.84 10.20
C VAL A 223 9.80 30.27 9.71
N GLY A 224 10.78 30.44 8.81
CA GLY A 224 11.16 31.73 8.24
C GLY A 224 10.11 32.31 7.28
N ASP A 225 10.33 33.55 6.82
CA ASP A 225 9.39 34.24 5.91
C ASP A 225 9.25 33.56 4.53
N ASP A 226 10.23 32.73 4.15
CA ASP A 226 10.31 31.99 2.90
C ASP A 226 9.73 30.56 2.94
N GLY A 227 9.46 30.04 4.15
CA GLY A 227 8.87 28.73 4.39
C GLY A 227 9.87 27.69 4.88
#